data_AF-A0A8T6PC75-F1
#
_entry.id   AF-A0A8T6PC75-F1
#
_cell.length_a   1.000
_cell.length_b   1.000
_cell.length_c   1.000
_cell.angle_alpha   90.00
_cell.angle_beta   90.00
_cell.angle_gamma   90.00
#
_symmetry.space_group_name_H-M   'P 1'
#
loop_
_entity.id
_entity.type
_entity.pdbx_description
1 polymer ?
#
loop_
_entity_poly.entity_id
_entity_poly.type
_entity_poly.pdbx_seq_one_letter_code
_entity_poly.pdbx_strand_id
1 'polypeptide(L)'
;MSTSELNRAKSLIQQKRYAEARDLLRTIHLPVATKWLAKLDDIDPPKRMQALPTSGQRNRAGVSSIAVMSALVIAFLGLMIVYQQNRIEELSRLVSDLATDVSTVRIATASFGDDIATLNSVVNGMDSDISQLGAVINSHASDINSLSYNLSRVASVANNANRYAHSHTYSDAALKVEISAIEDPLERLLSIRGIAFTWNNDAFPDLALESGRDYGVVAQELAAAFPELVEAEQETGLLRVDYEGLIPVFIEAIREQQRQIQALRAMIDGEAQ
;
A
#
# COMPACT_ATOMS: atom_id res chain seq x y z
N MET A 1 -10.60 55.56 -28.35
CA MET A 1 -9.59 55.85 -29.38
C MET A 1 -8.24 56.31 -28.80
N SER A 2 -8.21 57.02 -27.67
CA SER A 2 -7.01 57.70 -27.15
C SER A 2 -5.81 56.85 -26.72
N THR A 3 -5.99 55.60 -26.25
CA THR A 3 -4.87 54.79 -25.73
C THR A 3 -3.93 54.29 -26.84
N SER A 4 -4.48 53.98 -28.02
CA SER A 4 -3.68 53.55 -29.19
C SER A 4 -2.83 54.71 -29.73
N GLU A 5 -3.41 55.91 -29.77
CA GLU A 5 -2.74 57.13 -30.24
C GLU A 5 -1.64 57.58 -29.27
N LEU A 6 -1.84 57.41 -27.96
CA LEU A 6 -0.82 57.70 -26.94
C LEU A 6 0.38 56.74 -27.03
N ASN A 7 0.13 55.46 -27.30
CA ASN A 7 1.20 54.47 -27.51
C ASN A 7 1.98 54.75 -28.80
N ARG A 8 1.29 55.19 -29.86
CA ARG A 8 1.93 55.64 -31.10
C ARG A 8 2.79 56.88 -30.89
N ALA A 9 2.31 57.86 -30.12
CA ALA A 9 3.11 59.02 -29.72
C ALA A 9 4.36 58.62 -28.91
N LYS A 10 4.22 57.66 -27.97
CA LYS A 10 5.34 57.11 -27.19
C LYS A 10 6.43 56.49 -28.08
N SER A 11 6.02 55.73 -29.10
CA SER A 11 6.94 55.10 -30.05
C SER A 11 7.68 56.14 -30.91
N LEU A 12 6.99 57.18 -31.39
CA LEU A 12 7.62 58.28 -32.15
C LEU A 12 8.67 59.04 -31.32
N ILE A 13 8.42 59.23 -30.02
CA ILE A 13 9.38 59.84 -29.09
C ILE A 13 10.63 58.95 -28.90
N GLN A 14 10.45 57.63 -28.74
CA GLN A 14 11.58 56.69 -28.63
C GLN A 14 12.45 56.65 -29.90
N GLN A 15 11.84 56.87 -31.07
CA GLN A 15 12.52 56.96 -32.37
C GLN A 15 13.10 58.35 -32.67
N LYS A 16 13.03 59.30 -31.72
CA LYS A 16 13.50 60.70 -31.87
C LYS A 16 12.80 61.51 -32.97
N ARG A 17 11.58 61.14 -33.38
CA ARG A 17 10.77 61.85 -34.39
C ARG A 17 9.85 62.89 -33.74
N TYR A 18 10.45 63.91 -33.13
CA TYR A 18 9.76 64.81 -32.21
C TYR A 18 8.72 65.72 -32.87
N ALA A 19 8.92 66.17 -34.11
CA ALA A 19 7.95 67.01 -34.82
C ALA A 19 6.61 66.29 -35.05
N GLU A 20 6.66 65.03 -35.49
CA GLU A 20 5.46 64.22 -35.73
C GLU A 20 4.79 63.77 -34.42
N ALA A 21 5.58 63.48 -33.38
CA ALA A 21 5.05 63.24 -32.04
C ALA A 21 4.32 64.47 -31.50
N ARG A 22 4.82 65.68 -31.76
CA ARG A 22 4.23 66.96 -31.34
C ARG A 22 2.88 67.21 -32.01
N ASP A 23 2.79 67.01 -33.32
CA ASP A 23 1.53 67.17 -34.06
C ASP A 23 0.46 66.17 -33.61
N LEU A 24 0.85 64.91 -33.38
CA LEU A 24 -0.06 63.89 -32.87
C LEU A 24 -0.50 64.16 -31.42
N LEU A 25 0.38 64.64 -30.55
CA LEU A 25 0.02 64.96 -29.16
C LEU A 25 -0.93 66.17 -29.06
N ARG A 26 -0.89 67.10 -30.02
CA ARG A 26 -1.80 68.27 -30.07
C ARG A 26 -3.24 67.90 -30.43
N THR A 27 -3.47 66.78 -31.12
CA THR A 27 -4.83 66.34 -31.46
C THR A 27 -5.50 65.56 -30.32
N ILE A 28 -4.72 65.09 -29.33
CA ILE A 28 -5.22 64.31 -28.20
C ILE A 28 -5.54 65.24 -27.01
N HIS A 29 -6.83 65.36 -26.68
CA HIS A 29 -7.32 66.22 -25.60
C HIS A 29 -7.35 65.48 -24.26
N LEU A 30 -6.20 65.00 -23.80
CA LEU A 30 -6.04 64.32 -22.49
C LEU A 30 -4.93 64.97 -21.65
N PRO A 31 -5.07 65.01 -20.31
CA PRO A 31 -4.07 65.62 -19.42
C PRO A 31 -2.66 65.02 -19.58
N VAL A 32 -2.59 63.72 -19.86
CA VAL A 32 -1.33 63.00 -20.07
C VAL A 32 -0.64 63.47 -21.36
N ALA A 33 -1.40 63.69 -22.44
CA ALA A 33 -0.86 64.18 -23.71
C ALA A 33 -0.31 65.60 -23.58
N THR A 34 -1.01 66.48 -22.84
CA THR A 34 -0.53 67.84 -22.54
C THR A 34 0.76 67.82 -21.72
N LYS A 35 0.85 66.93 -20.71
CA LYS A 35 2.06 66.76 -19.89
C LYS A 35 3.24 66.23 -20.72
N TRP A 36 2.97 65.35 -21.69
CA TRP A 36 3.98 64.81 -22.59
C TRP A 36 4.43 65.85 -23.62
N LEU A 37 3.50 66.67 -24.15
CA LEU A 37 3.80 67.78 -25.04
C LEU A 37 4.72 68.82 -24.36
N ALA A 38 4.41 69.19 -23.12
CA ALA A 38 5.25 70.10 -22.34
C ALA A 38 6.66 69.53 -22.11
N LYS A 39 6.78 68.23 -21.82
CA LYS A 39 8.07 67.54 -21.71
C LYS A 39 8.81 67.48 -23.05
N LEU A 40 8.07 67.31 -24.15
CA LEU A 40 8.65 67.24 -25.49
C LEU A 40 9.18 68.61 -25.94
N ASP A 41 8.47 69.69 -25.61
CA ASP A 41 8.91 71.07 -25.88
C ASP A 41 10.12 71.50 -25.03
N ASP A 42 10.34 70.85 -23.88
CA ASP A 42 11.53 71.01 -23.04
C ASP A 42 12.74 70.23 -23.62
N ILE A 43 12.49 69.07 -24.21
CA ILE A 43 13.50 68.21 -24.85
C ILE A 43 13.91 68.74 -26.24
N ASP A 44 12.96 69.28 -27.01
CA ASP A 44 13.14 69.80 -28.37
C ASP A 44 12.30 71.08 -28.55
N PRO A 45 12.80 72.27 -28.19
CA PRO A 45 12.01 73.50 -28.26
C PRO A 45 11.66 73.87 -29.72
N PRO A 46 10.42 74.33 -30.00
CA PRO A 46 10.01 74.68 -31.36
C PRO A 46 10.86 75.82 -31.92
N LYS A 47 11.43 75.63 -33.12
CA LYS A 47 12.20 76.66 -33.82
C LYS A 47 11.31 77.88 -34.11
N ARG A 48 11.52 78.99 -33.38
CA ARG A 48 10.93 80.29 -33.73
C ARG A 48 11.57 80.82 -35.02
N MET A 49 10.79 80.90 -36.10
CA MET A 49 11.07 81.87 -37.16
C MET A 49 10.72 83.27 -36.60
N GLN A 50 11.74 84.03 -36.20
CA GLN A 50 11.60 85.46 -35.91
C GLN A 50 12.66 86.24 -36.69
N ALA A 51 12.16 87.16 -37.52
CA ALA A 51 12.92 88.11 -38.30
C ALA A 51 13.76 89.05 -37.40
N LEU A 52 14.97 89.38 -37.84
CA LEU A 52 15.77 90.47 -37.26
C LEU A 52 15.31 91.82 -37.82
N PRO A 53 15.02 92.82 -36.97
CA PRO A 53 15.28 94.22 -37.28
C PRO A 53 16.67 94.66 -36.78
N THR A 54 17.14 95.73 -37.40
CA THR A 54 18.47 96.30 -37.40
C THR A 54 18.87 97.09 -36.15
N SER A 55 20.20 97.20 -36.00
CA SER A 55 20.99 98.30 -35.43
C SER A 55 20.84 98.65 -33.95
N GLY A 56 21.96 98.51 -33.22
CA GLY A 56 22.15 99.08 -31.90
C GLY A 56 23.53 98.75 -31.35
N GLN A 57 24.60 99.29 -31.96
CA GLN A 57 25.89 99.36 -31.29
C GLN A 57 25.77 100.27 -30.06
N ARG A 58 26.17 99.77 -28.87
CA ARG A 58 27.01 100.51 -27.90
C ARG A 58 27.48 99.61 -26.74
N ASN A 59 28.79 99.38 -26.74
CA ASN A 59 29.74 99.38 -25.62
C ASN A 59 29.62 98.36 -24.47
N ARG A 60 30.32 97.24 -24.70
CA ARG A 60 31.21 96.46 -23.81
C ARG A 60 31.48 97.03 -22.40
N ALA A 61 31.05 96.26 -21.39
CA ALA A 61 31.92 95.86 -20.28
C ALA A 61 32.24 94.36 -20.50
N GLY A 62 33.51 94.03 -20.75
CA GLY A 62 33.91 92.73 -21.27
C GLY A 62 33.95 91.62 -20.23
N VAL A 63 33.00 90.69 -20.31
CA VAL A 63 33.22 89.29 -19.95
C VAL A 63 33.15 88.50 -21.26
N SER A 64 34.19 87.73 -21.59
CA SER A 64 34.26 87.02 -22.88
C SER A 64 33.12 85.98 -22.98
N SER A 65 32.43 85.91 -24.13
CA SER A 65 31.41 84.88 -24.43
C SER A 65 31.89 83.45 -24.15
N ILE A 66 33.20 83.23 -24.29
CA ILE A 66 33.90 82.00 -23.94
C ILE A 66 33.73 81.65 -22.45
N ALA A 67 33.89 82.60 -21.52
CA ALA A 67 33.82 82.35 -20.08
C ALA A 67 32.43 81.86 -19.62
N VAL A 68 31.36 82.38 -20.23
CA VAL A 68 29.98 81.94 -19.95
C VAL A 68 29.73 80.52 -20.47
N MET A 69 30.20 80.22 -21.69
CA MET A 69 30.12 78.88 -22.27
C MET A 69 30.94 77.85 -21.47
N SER A 70 32.14 78.24 -20.99
CA SER A 70 32.96 77.40 -20.12
C SER A 70 32.26 77.07 -18.81
N ALA A 71 31.61 78.06 -18.18
CA ALA A 71 30.87 77.86 -16.93
C ALA A 71 29.67 76.91 -17.09
N LEU A 72 28.96 76.99 -18.22
CA LEU A 72 27.83 76.08 -18.52
C LEU A 72 28.29 74.64 -18.75
N VAL A 73 29.39 74.43 -19.46
CA VAL A 73 29.97 73.09 -19.67
C VAL A 73 30.42 72.48 -18.35
N ILE A 74 31.07 73.26 -17.47
CA ILE A 74 31.48 72.80 -16.14
C ILE A 74 30.27 72.44 -15.28
N ALA A 75 29.20 73.26 -15.29
CA ALA A 75 27.97 72.99 -14.55
C ALA A 75 27.28 71.71 -15.06
N PHE A 76 27.23 71.50 -16.38
CA PHE A 76 26.66 70.30 -16.98
C PHE A 76 27.46 69.04 -16.63
N LEU A 77 28.80 69.11 -16.72
CA LEU A 77 29.68 68.02 -16.30
C LEU A 77 29.54 67.73 -14.81
N GLY A 78 29.43 68.75 -13.96
CA GLY A 78 29.16 68.59 -12.53
C GLY A 78 27.83 67.87 -12.26
N LEU A 79 26.76 68.26 -12.94
CA LEU A 79 25.46 67.58 -12.83
C LEU A 79 25.52 66.13 -13.30
N MET A 80 26.25 65.87 -14.39
CA MET A 80 26.45 64.53 -14.93
C MET A 80 27.26 63.65 -13.97
N ILE A 81 28.30 64.19 -13.32
CA ILE A 81 29.09 63.47 -12.31
C ILE A 81 28.21 63.10 -11.12
N VAL A 82 27.41 64.04 -10.58
CA VAL A 82 26.48 63.75 -9.47
C VAL A 82 25.46 62.69 -9.88
N TYR A 83 24.93 62.76 -11.10
CA TYR A 83 24.01 61.75 -11.61
C TYR A 83 24.66 60.36 -11.68
N GLN A 84 25.90 60.26 -12.16
CA GLN A 84 26.63 58.98 -12.19
C GLN A 84 26.99 58.49 -10.79
N GLN A 85 27.37 59.37 -9.85
CA GLN A 85 27.63 59.03 -8.46
C GLN A 85 26.39 58.41 -7.79
N ASN A 86 25.22 59.03 -7.94
CA ASN A 86 23.96 58.51 -7.38
C ASN A 86 23.63 57.11 -7.95
N ARG A 87 23.85 56.88 -9.25
CA ARG A 87 23.63 55.55 -9.86
C ARG A 87 24.63 54.51 -9.37
N ILE A 88 25.89 54.90 -9.17
CA ILE A 88 26.92 54.01 -8.62
C ILE A 88 26.59 53.64 -7.17
N GLU A 89 26.11 54.59 -6.35
CA GLU A 89 25.66 54.31 -4.99
C GLU A 89 24.48 53.33 -4.95
N GLU A 90 23.48 53.50 -5.82
CA GLU A 90 22.35 52.58 -5.94
C GLU A 90 22.81 51.16 -6.34
N LEU A 91 23.68 51.06 -7.35
CA LEU A 91 24.26 49.77 -7.76
C LEU A 91 25.08 49.13 -6.64
N SER A 92 25.84 49.91 -5.89
CA SER A 92 26.63 49.42 -4.76
C SER A 92 25.75 48.83 -3.66
N ARG A 93 24.57 49.43 -3.39
CA ARG A 93 23.60 48.87 -2.45
C ARG A 93 23.03 47.55 -2.95
N LEU A 94 22.60 47.49 -4.21
CA LEU A 94 22.07 46.26 -4.81
C LEU A 94 23.10 45.10 -4.79
N VAL A 95 24.38 45.38 -5.04
CA VAL A 95 25.44 44.37 -4.95
C VAL A 95 25.66 43.90 -3.52
N SER A 96 25.59 44.81 -2.54
CA SER A 96 25.69 44.46 -1.11
C SER A 96 24.52 43.58 -0.66
N ASP A 97 23.30 43.89 -1.10
CA ASP A 97 22.11 43.11 -0.78
C ASP A 97 22.19 41.72 -1.42
N LEU A 98 22.59 41.64 -2.70
CA LEU A 98 22.79 40.38 -3.38
C LEU A 98 23.89 39.52 -2.72
N ALA A 99 24.98 40.12 -2.26
CA ALA A 99 26.02 39.42 -1.51
C ALA A 99 25.47 38.82 -0.21
N THR A 100 24.58 39.55 0.47
CA THR A 100 23.88 39.07 1.66
C THR A 100 22.96 37.89 1.32
N ASP A 101 22.16 37.99 0.27
CA ASP A 101 21.28 36.91 -0.20
C ASP A 101 22.05 35.65 -0.62
N VAL A 102 23.19 35.80 -1.30
CA VAL A 102 24.06 34.66 -1.64
C VAL A 102 24.60 34.01 -0.36
N SER A 103 24.93 34.79 0.66
CA SER A 103 25.42 34.26 1.93
C SER A 103 24.35 33.46 2.69
N THR A 104 23.09 33.90 2.66
CA THR A 104 21.97 33.19 3.31
C THR A 104 21.64 31.89 2.58
N VAL A 105 21.62 31.91 1.24
CA VAL A 105 21.46 30.70 0.42
C VAL A 105 22.58 29.70 0.70
N ARG A 106 23.84 30.14 0.80
CA ARG A 106 24.97 29.27 1.12
C ARG A 106 24.79 28.56 2.47
N ILE A 107 24.32 29.28 3.49
CA ILE A 107 24.07 28.70 4.82
C ILE A 107 22.93 27.67 4.76
N ALA A 108 21.83 28.01 4.07
CA ALA A 108 20.71 27.08 3.90
C ALA A 108 21.14 25.79 3.19
N THR A 109 21.92 25.91 2.11
CA THR A 109 22.44 24.75 1.37
C THR A 109 23.37 23.88 2.24
N ALA A 110 24.17 24.47 3.11
CA ALA A 110 25.00 23.70 4.05
C ALA A 110 24.12 22.92 5.06
N SER A 111 23.09 23.57 5.62
CA SER A 111 22.12 22.92 6.52
C SER A 111 21.43 21.72 5.85
N PHE A 112 21.02 21.86 4.59
CA PHE A 112 20.44 20.73 3.85
C PHE A 112 21.44 19.58 3.64
N GLY A 113 22.73 19.89 3.50
CA GLY A 113 23.78 18.88 3.46
C GLY A 113 23.87 18.06 4.75
N ASP A 114 23.77 18.73 5.91
CA ASP A 114 23.77 18.10 7.23
C ASP A 114 22.51 17.24 7.44
N ASP A 115 21.35 17.72 7.00
CA ASP A 115 20.08 16.96 7.05
C ASP A 115 20.16 15.68 6.20
N ILE A 116 20.72 15.77 4.98
CA ILE A 116 20.94 14.62 4.10
C ILE A 116 21.88 13.60 4.74
N ALA A 117 22.97 14.06 5.38
CA ALA A 117 23.90 13.18 6.08
C ALA A 117 23.21 12.43 7.23
N THR A 118 22.35 13.12 7.98
CA THR A 118 21.54 12.53 9.05
C THR A 118 20.57 11.48 8.51
N LEU A 119 19.84 11.80 7.44
CA LEU A 119 18.93 10.85 6.78
C LEU A 119 19.65 9.60 6.28
N ASN A 120 20.83 9.74 5.68
CA ASN A 120 21.63 8.61 5.24
C ASN A 120 22.02 7.69 6.41
N SER A 121 22.36 8.26 7.58
CA SER A 121 22.63 7.46 8.78
C SER A 121 21.41 6.68 9.25
N VAL A 122 20.21 7.28 9.21
CA VAL A 122 18.96 6.61 9.58
C VAL A 122 18.65 5.46 8.62
N VAL A 123 18.76 5.69 7.31
CA VAL A 123 18.53 4.66 6.28
C VAL A 123 19.47 3.47 6.47
N ASN A 124 20.75 3.72 6.73
CA ASN A 124 21.72 2.64 6.99
C ASN A 124 21.39 1.85 8.27
N GLY A 125 20.88 2.51 9.30
CA GLY A 125 20.38 1.85 10.51
C GLY A 125 19.18 0.93 10.20
N MET A 126 18.22 1.44 9.44
CA MET A 126 17.05 0.66 9.02
C MET A 126 17.43 -0.57 8.17
N ASP A 127 18.41 -0.44 7.28
CA ASP A 127 18.92 -1.57 6.48
C ASP A 127 19.52 -2.68 7.36
N SER A 128 20.25 -2.29 8.42
CA SER A 128 20.76 -3.23 9.42
C SER A 128 19.64 -3.94 10.17
N ASP A 129 18.62 -3.19 10.63
CA ASP A 129 17.48 -3.75 11.36
C ASP A 129 16.67 -4.72 10.48
N ILE A 130 16.43 -4.37 9.21
CA ILE A 130 15.76 -5.24 8.24
C ILE A 130 16.55 -6.54 8.04
N SER A 131 17.87 -6.44 7.93
CA SER A 131 18.75 -7.61 7.79
C SER A 131 18.67 -8.53 9.02
N GLN A 132 18.65 -7.96 10.23
CA GLN A 132 18.50 -8.73 11.47
C GLN A 132 17.12 -9.41 11.57
N LEU A 133 16.05 -8.69 11.21
CA LEU A 133 14.70 -9.27 11.14
C LEU A 133 14.63 -10.44 10.14
N GLY A 134 15.28 -10.30 8.98
CA GLY A 134 15.41 -11.38 8.00
C GLY A 134 16.08 -12.64 8.58
N ALA A 135 17.15 -12.47 9.36
CA ALA A 135 17.81 -13.59 10.02
C ALA A 135 16.90 -14.30 11.05
N VAL A 136 16.16 -13.53 11.86
CA VAL A 136 15.19 -14.08 12.83
C VAL A 136 14.07 -14.86 12.12
N ILE A 137 13.52 -14.31 11.03
CA ILE A 137 12.48 -14.99 10.23
C ILE A 137 12.99 -16.34 9.71
N ASN A 138 14.22 -16.38 9.18
CA ASN A 138 14.81 -17.61 8.67
C ASN A 138 15.05 -18.64 9.78
N SER A 139 15.45 -18.20 10.98
CA SER A 139 15.57 -19.07 12.15
C SER A 139 14.22 -19.69 12.51
N HIS A 140 13.18 -18.87 12.68
CA HIS A 140 11.85 -19.37 13.00
C HIS A 140 11.27 -20.30 11.94
N ALA A 141 11.54 -20.06 10.65
CA ALA A 141 11.12 -20.97 9.59
C ALA A 141 11.76 -22.36 9.75
N SER A 142 13.03 -22.43 10.17
CA SER A 142 13.71 -23.70 10.45
C SER A 142 13.16 -24.42 11.68
N ASP A 143 12.81 -23.68 12.75
CA ASP A 143 12.19 -24.22 13.95
C ASP A 143 10.80 -24.80 13.66
N ILE A 144 9.98 -24.08 12.88
CA ILE A 144 8.63 -24.52 12.46
C ILE A 144 8.72 -25.83 11.67
N ASN A 145 9.67 -25.96 10.74
CA ASN A 145 9.87 -27.18 9.97
C ASN A 145 10.25 -28.37 10.88
N SER A 146 11.14 -28.13 11.85
CA SER A 146 11.56 -29.15 12.82
C SER A 146 10.40 -29.59 13.73
N LEU A 147 9.59 -28.64 14.20
CA LEU A 147 8.41 -28.92 15.01
C LEU A 147 7.37 -29.73 14.21
N SER A 148 7.14 -29.36 12.95
CA SER A 148 6.21 -30.07 12.06
C SER A 148 6.63 -31.53 11.86
N TYR A 149 7.93 -31.79 11.67
CA TYR A 149 8.48 -33.14 11.58
C TYR A 149 8.29 -33.93 12.88
N ASN A 150 8.59 -33.32 14.03
CA ASN A 150 8.43 -33.97 15.33
C ASN A 150 6.96 -34.30 15.64
N LEU A 151 6.03 -33.40 15.30
CA LEU A 151 4.60 -33.63 15.49
C LEU A 151 4.11 -34.83 14.68
N SER A 152 4.57 -34.97 13.43
CA SER A 152 4.25 -36.14 12.59
C SER A 152 4.72 -37.46 13.24
N ARG A 153 5.91 -37.46 13.87
CA ARG A 153 6.41 -38.63 14.61
C ARG A 153 5.61 -38.92 15.88
N VAL A 154 5.20 -37.89 16.61
CA VAL A 154 4.34 -38.07 17.79
C VAL A 154 3.00 -38.67 17.37
N ALA A 155 2.40 -38.17 16.28
CA ALA A 155 1.17 -38.72 15.73
C ALA A 155 1.30 -40.19 15.33
N SER A 156 2.41 -40.59 14.70
CA SER A 156 2.62 -42.00 14.33
C SER A 156 2.79 -42.92 15.54
N VAL A 157 3.51 -42.47 16.58
CA VAL A 157 3.64 -43.22 17.84
C VAL A 157 2.30 -43.34 18.55
N ALA A 158 1.52 -42.25 18.62
CA ALA A 158 0.19 -42.25 19.22
C ALA A 158 -0.74 -43.23 18.49
N ASN A 159 -0.74 -43.22 17.15
CA ASN A 159 -1.52 -44.17 16.35
C ASN A 159 -1.10 -45.62 16.61
N ASN A 160 0.20 -45.90 16.72
CA ASN A 160 0.67 -47.26 17.01
C ASN A 160 0.28 -47.71 18.44
N ALA A 161 0.40 -46.81 19.42
CA ALA A 161 -0.02 -47.08 20.79
C ALA A 161 -1.53 -47.34 20.88
N ASN A 162 -2.34 -46.55 20.15
CA ASN A 162 -3.79 -46.74 20.09
C ASN A 162 -4.15 -48.10 19.48
N ARG A 163 -3.50 -48.50 18.38
CA ARG A 163 -3.68 -49.84 17.78
C ARG A 163 -3.29 -50.97 18.74
N TYR A 164 -2.19 -50.81 19.47
CA TYR A 164 -1.78 -51.80 20.46
C TYR A 164 -2.77 -51.92 21.62
N ALA A 165 -3.25 -50.79 22.15
CA ALA A 165 -4.27 -50.76 23.20
C ALA A 165 -5.58 -51.41 22.77
N HIS A 166 -6.08 -51.11 21.56
CA HIS A 166 -7.29 -51.74 21.03
C HIS A 166 -7.14 -53.26 20.86
N SER A 167 -5.96 -53.74 20.43
CA SER A 167 -5.74 -55.19 20.25
C SER A 167 -5.57 -56.00 21.54
N HIS A 168 -5.32 -55.37 22.70
CA HIS A 168 -5.06 -56.07 23.97
C HIS A 168 -5.78 -55.40 25.13
N THR A 169 -6.96 -55.93 25.48
CA THR A 169 -7.77 -55.45 26.61
C THR A 169 -7.95 -56.51 27.71
N TYR A 170 -8.28 -56.06 28.92
CA TYR A 170 -8.60 -56.96 30.04
C TYR A 170 -9.96 -57.64 29.81
N SER A 171 -10.02 -58.96 29.98
CA SER A 171 -11.26 -59.75 29.81
C SER A 171 -11.47 -60.79 30.91
N ASP A 172 -10.72 -60.66 32.02
CA ASP A 172 -10.80 -61.58 33.17
C ASP A 172 -12.20 -61.60 33.79
N ALA A 173 -12.68 -62.78 34.18
CA ALA A 173 -14.00 -62.93 34.78
C ALA A 173 -14.15 -62.14 36.09
N ALA A 174 -13.06 -61.96 36.85
CA ALA A 174 -13.06 -61.18 38.09
C ALA A 174 -13.35 -59.68 37.87
N LEU A 175 -13.21 -59.18 36.64
CA LEU A 175 -13.46 -57.79 36.28
C LEU A 175 -14.87 -57.57 35.69
N LYS A 176 -15.70 -58.62 35.61
CA LYS A 176 -17.03 -58.57 34.98
C LYS A 176 -18.13 -58.84 36.01
N VAL A 177 -19.22 -58.10 35.88
CA VAL A 177 -20.47 -58.29 36.63
C VAL A 177 -21.61 -58.55 35.65
N GLU A 178 -22.71 -59.12 36.12
CA GLU A 178 -23.92 -59.36 35.30
C GLU A 178 -23.66 -60.16 34.01
N ILE A 179 -22.82 -61.21 34.11
CA ILE A 179 -22.50 -62.09 32.98
C ILE A 179 -23.74 -62.92 32.62
N SER A 180 -24.37 -62.61 31.48
CA SER A 180 -25.52 -63.33 30.91
C SER A 180 -25.24 -63.84 29.49
N ALA A 181 -26.12 -64.71 28.99
CA ALA A 181 -26.09 -65.13 27.59
C ALA A 181 -26.57 -64.00 26.66
N ILE A 182 -26.08 -64.00 25.43
CA ILE A 182 -26.59 -63.12 24.37
C ILE A 182 -27.92 -63.72 23.87
N GLU A 183 -28.99 -62.95 23.98
CA GLU A 183 -30.33 -63.38 23.58
C GLU A 183 -30.54 -63.23 22.06
N ASP A 184 -31.12 -64.28 21.47
CA ASP A 184 -31.48 -64.43 20.05
C ASP A 184 -30.42 -63.90 19.06
N PRO A 185 -29.14 -64.30 19.21
CA PRO A 185 -28.02 -63.70 18.49
C PRO A 185 -28.15 -63.94 16.97
N LEU A 186 -28.61 -65.12 16.54
CA LEU A 186 -28.78 -65.41 15.12
C LEU A 186 -29.90 -64.59 14.49
N GLU A 187 -31.08 -64.54 15.12
CA GLU A 187 -32.23 -63.79 14.60
C GLU A 187 -31.91 -62.29 14.46
N ARG A 188 -31.34 -61.71 15.52
CA ARG A 188 -30.95 -60.29 15.53
C ARG A 188 -29.89 -59.98 14.46
N LEU A 189 -28.89 -60.85 14.29
CA LEU A 189 -27.89 -60.67 13.23
C LEU A 189 -28.47 -60.80 11.82
N LEU A 190 -29.40 -61.72 11.59
CA LEU A 190 -30.06 -61.89 10.30
C LEU A 190 -30.91 -60.68 9.88
N SER A 191 -31.27 -59.80 10.82
CA SER A 191 -31.96 -58.55 10.52
C SER A 191 -31.06 -57.45 9.94
N ILE A 192 -29.74 -57.62 10.00
CA ILE A 192 -28.74 -56.62 9.59
C ILE A 192 -28.12 -57.02 8.24
N ARG A 193 -27.97 -56.06 7.34
CA ARG A 193 -27.34 -56.32 6.04
C ARG A 193 -25.84 -56.09 6.09
N GLY A 194 -25.08 -57.10 5.68
CA GLY A 194 -23.71 -56.91 5.20
C GLY A 194 -23.74 -56.25 3.82
N ILE A 195 -23.11 -55.08 3.70
CA ILE A 195 -23.12 -54.27 2.47
C ILE A 195 -21.72 -53.98 1.98
N ALA A 196 -21.60 -53.75 0.67
CA ALA A 196 -20.46 -53.09 0.07
C ALA A 196 -20.83 -51.63 -0.22
N PHE A 197 -19.94 -50.69 0.03
CA PHE A 197 -20.22 -49.27 -0.12
C PHE A 197 -18.98 -48.48 -0.56
N THR A 198 -19.19 -47.21 -0.88
CA THR A 198 -18.14 -46.23 -1.16
C THR A 198 -18.46 -44.99 -0.36
N TRP A 199 -17.46 -44.37 0.26
CA TRP A 199 -17.65 -43.17 1.07
C TRP A 199 -18.10 -41.98 0.22
N ASN A 200 -19.03 -41.19 0.74
CA ASN A 200 -19.50 -39.95 0.09
C ASN A 200 -18.65 -38.76 0.52
N ASN A 201 -17.39 -38.75 0.05
CA ASN A 201 -16.43 -37.69 0.35
C ASN A 201 -16.87 -36.31 -0.17
N ASP A 202 -17.71 -36.26 -1.22
CA ASP A 202 -18.22 -34.99 -1.76
C ASP A 202 -19.20 -34.30 -0.79
N ALA A 203 -20.05 -35.08 -0.11
CA ALA A 203 -21.00 -34.54 0.87
C ALA A 203 -20.36 -34.26 2.24
N PHE A 204 -19.26 -34.93 2.57
CA PHE A 204 -18.57 -34.82 3.85
C PHE A 204 -17.04 -34.65 3.67
N PRO A 205 -16.59 -33.55 3.03
CA PRO A 205 -15.19 -33.35 2.69
C PRO A 205 -14.28 -33.24 3.92
N ASP A 206 -14.80 -32.74 5.04
CA ASP A 206 -14.03 -32.51 6.26
C ASP A 206 -13.69 -33.80 7.02
N LEU A 207 -14.35 -34.92 6.72
CA LEU A 207 -14.10 -36.21 7.38
C LEU A 207 -12.94 -37.00 6.78
N ALA A 208 -12.42 -36.59 5.61
CA ALA A 208 -11.27 -37.21 4.94
C ALA A 208 -11.32 -38.76 4.90
N LEU A 209 -12.48 -39.31 4.52
CA LEU A 209 -12.74 -40.75 4.55
C LEU A 209 -11.97 -41.46 3.42
N GLU A 210 -11.68 -42.75 3.62
CA GLU A 210 -10.95 -43.55 2.64
C GLU A 210 -11.65 -43.54 1.26
N SER A 211 -10.85 -43.58 0.21
CA SER A 211 -11.36 -43.65 -1.16
C SER A 211 -11.33 -45.09 -1.66
N GLY A 212 -12.41 -45.52 -2.31
CA GLY A 212 -12.53 -46.88 -2.84
C GLY A 212 -13.78 -47.59 -2.35
N ARG A 213 -13.88 -48.87 -2.70
CA ARG A 213 -14.97 -49.76 -2.26
C ARG A 213 -14.58 -50.42 -0.95
N ASP A 214 -15.49 -50.39 0.01
CA ASP A 214 -15.35 -50.95 1.33
C ASP A 214 -16.56 -51.85 1.69
N TYR A 215 -16.50 -52.55 2.82
CA TYR A 215 -17.54 -53.46 3.30
C TYR A 215 -17.86 -53.19 4.76
N GLY A 216 -19.14 -53.32 5.13
CA GLY A 216 -19.57 -53.09 6.50
C GLY A 216 -21.07 -53.28 6.68
N VAL A 217 -21.62 -52.60 7.68
CA VAL A 217 -23.06 -52.60 8.00
C VAL A 217 -23.61 -51.18 8.02
N VAL A 218 -24.92 -51.06 7.90
CA VAL A 218 -25.62 -49.78 8.11
C VAL A 218 -25.80 -49.58 9.62
N ALA A 219 -25.22 -48.53 10.18
CA ALA A 219 -25.24 -48.27 11.63
C ALA A 219 -26.66 -48.19 12.20
N GLN A 220 -27.63 -47.68 11.43
CA GLN A 220 -29.04 -47.60 11.84
C GLN A 220 -29.71 -48.97 11.95
N GLU A 221 -29.36 -49.92 11.08
CA GLU A 221 -29.86 -51.30 11.17
C GLU A 221 -29.26 -51.99 12.39
N LEU A 222 -27.96 -51.79 12.61
CA LEU A 222 -27.29 -52.32 13.79
C LEU A 222 -27.87 -51.73 15.08
N ALA A 223 -28.16 -50.43 15.12
CA ALA A 223 -28.73 -49.77 16.30
C ALA A 223 -30.11 -50.33 16.69
N ALA A 224 -30.91 -50.77 15.71
CA ALA A 224 -32.20 -51.39 15.98
C ALA A 224 -32.07 -52.78 16.60
N ALA A 225 -31.03 -53.53 16.21
CA ALA A 225 -30.80 -54.89 16.67
C ALA A 225 -29.92 -54.97 17.93
N PHE A 226 -28.86 -54.16 18.01
CA PHE A 226 -27.85 -54.09 19.07
C PHE A 226 -27.50 -52.61 19.35
N PRO A 227 -28.38 -51.88 20.05
CA PRO A 227 -28.16 -50.45 20.32
C PRO A 227 -26.87 -50.18 21.11
N GLU A 228 -26.40 -51.15 21.89
CA GLU A 228 -25.17 -51.05 22.69
C GLU A 228 -23.89 -51.05 21.83
N LEU A 229 -23.98 -51.46 20.56
CA LEU A 229 -22.85 -51.52 19.64
C LEU A 229 -22.80 -50.32 18.68
N VAL A 230 -23.61 -49.29 18.94
CA VAL A 230 -23.68 -48.08 18.11
C VAL A 230 -23.60 -46.83 18.97
N GLU A 231 -22.66 -45.96 18.64
CA GLU A 231 -22.46 -44.67 19.31
C GLU A 231 -22.82 -43.52 18.36
N ALA A 232 -23.43 -42.47 18.90
CA ALA A 232 -23.68 -41.23 18.17
C ALA A 232 -22.65 -40.17 18.54
N GLU A 233 -22.03 -39.55 17.54
CA GLU A 233 -21.15 -38.40 17.74
C GLU A 233 -21.97 -37.20 18.24
N GLN A 234 -21.55 -36.61 19.36
CA GLN A 234 -22.32 -35.57 20.05
C GLN A 234 -22.57 -34.32 19.20
N GLU A 235 -21.62 -33.96 18.34
CA GLU A 235 -21.68 -32.72 17.56
C GLU A 235 -22.49 -32.87 16.26
N THR A 236 -22.29 -33.99 15.56
CA THR A 236 -22.85 -34.20 14.20
C THR A 236 -24.09 -35.09 14.20
N GLY A 237 -24.27 -35.91 15.24
CA GLY A 237 -25.27 -36.98 15.29
C GLY A 237 -24.93 -38.17 14.38
N LEU A 238 -23.75 -38.20 13.73
CA LEU A 238 -23.33 -39.33 12.91
C LEU A 238 -23.10 -40.57 13.79
N LEU A 239 -23.52 -41.73 13.29
CA LEU A 239 -23.41 -42.99 14.02
C LEU A 239 -22.10 -43.71 13.68
N ARG A 240 -21.49 -44.31 14.70
CA ARG A 240 -20.30 -45.16 14.62
C ARG A 240 -20.62 -46.54 15.18
N VAL A 241 -19.98 -47.57 14.62
CA VAL A 241 -20.23 -48.98 14.96
C VAL A 241 -19.04 -49.55 15.74
N ASP A 242 -19.32 -50.24 16.85
CA ASP A 242 -18.36 -51.12 17.51
C ASP A 242 -18.34 -52.50 16.82
N TYR A 243 -17.43 -52.64 15.84
CA TYR A 243 -17.24 -53.90 15.14
C TYR A 243 -16.58 -54.99 16.01
N GLU A 244 -15.85 -54.62 17.07
CA GLU A 244 -15.22 -55.60 17.97
C GLU A 244 -16.29 -56.25 18.87
N GLY A 245 -17.26 -55.46 19.33
CA GLY A 245 -18.41 -55.95 20.10
C GLY A 245 -19.33 -56.92 19.33
N LEU A 246 -19.28 -56.93 17.98
CA LEU A 246 -19.99 -57.93 17.17
C LEU A 246 -19.36 -59.33 17.24
N ILE A 247 -18.06 -59.45 17.57
CA ILE A 247 -17.35 -60.73 17.63
C ILE A 247 -18.04 -61.75 18.57
N PRO A 248 -18.36 -61.42 19.84
CA PRO A 248 -19.07 -62.35 20.72
C PRO A 248 -20.48 -62.70 20.22
N VAL A 249 -21.17 -61.76 19.55
CA VAL A 249 -22.49 -62.02 18.94
C VAL A 249 -22.37 -63.05 17.81
N PHE A 250 -21.39 -62.90 16.92
CA PHE A 250 -21.12 -63.87 15.85
C PHE A 250 -20.79 -65.26 16.41
N ILE A 251 -20.01 -65.34 17.49
CA ILE A 251 -19.68 -66.61 18.15
C ILE A 251 -20.97 -67.33 18.60
N GLU A 252 -21.88 -66.62 19.27
CA GLU A 252 -23.12 -67.24 19.75
C GLU A 252 -24.10 -67.56 18.62
N ALA A 253 -24.20 -66.72 17.59
CA ALA A 253 -25.03 -67.02 16.42
C ALA A 253 -24.55 -68.25 15.65
N ILE A 254 -23.23 -68.44 15.51
CA ILE A 254 -22.66 -69.66 14.90
C ILE A 254 -22.95 -70.88 15.77
N ARG A 255 -22.82 -70.77 17.11
CA ARG A 255 -23.18 -71.86 18.03
C ARG A 255 -24.65 -72.21 17.96
N GLU A 256 -25.53 -71.21 17.87
CA GLU A 256 -26.96 -71.39 17.70
C GLU A 256 -27.29 -72.06 16.36
N GLN A 257 -26.74 -71.56 15.25
CA GLN A 257 -26.90 -72.17 13.94
C GLN A 257 -26.41 -73.64 13.94
N GLN A 258 -25.28 -73.92 14.59
CA GLN A 258 -24.76 -75.28 14.72
C GLN A 258 -25.69 -76.19 15.53
N ARG A 259 -26.33 -75.68 16.61
CA ARG A 259 -27.35 -76.43 17.36
C ARG A 259 -28.57 -76.74 16.49
N GLN A 260 -29.05 -75.79 15.70
CA GLN A 260 -30.15 -76.01 14.76
C GLN A 260 -29.81 -77.07 13.71
N ILE A 261 -28.60 -77.02 13.13
CA ILE A 261 -28.12 -78.03 12.17
C ILE A 261 -28.08 -79.43 12.81
N GLN A 262 -27.61 -79.55 14.04
CA GLN A 262 -27.58 -80.84 14.75
C GLN A 262 -28.98 -81.38 15.02
N ALA A 263 -29.91 -80.52 15.43
CA ALA A 263 -31.31 -80.90 15.65
C ALA A 263 -31.96 -81.40 14.35
N LEU A 264 -31.76 -80.68 13.23
CA LEU A 264 -32.29 -81.08 11.92
C LEU A 264 -31.72 -82.42 11.45
N ARG A 265 -30.42 -82.66 11.63
CA ARG A 265 -29.79 -83.94 11.27
C ARG A 265 -30.36 -85.10 12.09
N ALA A 266 -30.54 -84.92 13.39
CA ALA A 266 -31.12 -85.95 14.25
C ALA A 266 -32.57 -86.30 13.85
N MET A 267 -33.36 -85.32 13.39
CA MET A 267 -34.71 -85.59 12.85
C MET A 267 -34.65 -86.43 11.57
N ILE A 268 -33.78 -86.07 10.63
CA ILE A 268 -33.60 -86.82 9.37
C ILE A 268 -33.12 -88.25 9.64
N ASP A 269 -32.15 -88.44 10.54
CA ASP A 269 -31.61 -89.76 10.87
C ASP A 269 -32.61 -90.63 11.64
N GLY A 270 -33.49 -90.01 12.44
CA GLY A 270 -34.57 -90.69 13.16
C GLY A 270 -35.76 -91.08 12.29
N GLU A 271 -36.02 -90.37 11.19
CA GLU A 271 -37.05 -90.71 10.20
C GLU A 271 -36.59 -91.80 9.21
N ALA A 272 -35.28 -92.07 9.14
CA ALA A 272 -34.69 -93.08 8.25
C ALA A 272 -34.60 -94.50 8.87
N GLN A 273 -35.12 -94.70 10.10
CA GLN A 273 -35.17 -95.98 10.83
C GLN A 273 -36.62 -96.46 10.99
#